data_AF-A0A0N4VNS0-F1
#
_entry.id   AF-A0A0N4VNS0-F1
#
_cell.length_a   1.000
_cell.length_b   1.000
_cell.length_c   1.000
_cell.angle_alpha   90.00
_cell.angle_beta   90.00
_cell.angle_gamma   90.00
#
_symmetry.space_group_name_H-M   'P 1'
#
loop_
_entity.id
_entity.type
_entity.pdbx_description
1 polymer ?
#
loop_
_entity_poly.entity_id
_entity_poly.type
_entity_poly.pdbx_seq_one_letter_code
_entity_poly.pdbx_strand_id
1 'polypeptide(L)' 'MTDEEAYKFARRAIMHAAFRDSGSGGVCNMVHITPTKKIRFPPIDVTKLYYEFADEIGRDVAYEPKDDE' A
#
# COMPACT_ATOMS: atom_id res chain seq x y z
N MET A 1 10.49 -6.15 -15.36
CA MET A 1 9.34 -5.79 -14.54
C MET A 1 8.12 -5.93 -15.42
N THR A 2 7.22 -6.84 -15.06
CA THR A 2 5.91 -6.94 -15.69
C THR A 2 5.01 -5.80 -15.21
N ASP A 3 3.92 -5.51 -15.94
CA ASP A 3 2.96 -4.49 -15.53
C ASP A 3 2.40 -4.75 -14.11
N GLU A 4 2.17 -6.03 -13.77
CA GLU A 4 1.66 -6.43 -12.45
C GLU A 4 2.68 -6.19 -11.34
N GLU A 5 3.95 -6.52 -11.58
CA GLU A 5 5.04 -6.22 -10.67
C GLU A 5 5.18 -4.70 -10.47
N ALA A 6 5.02 -3.92 -11.54
CA ALA A 6 5.06 -2.47 -11.50
C ALA A 6 3.96 -1.88 -10.62
N TYR A 7 2.73 -2.40 -10.75
CA TYR A 7 1.60 -1.96 -9.93
C TYR A 7 1.82 -2.26 -8.44
N LYS A 8 2.29 -3.47 -8.11
CA LYS A 8 2.61 -3.85 -6.73
C LYS A 8 3.71 -2.96 -6.17
N PHE A 9 4.77 -2.71 -6.95
CA PHE A 9 5.86 -1.84 -6.57
C PHE A 9 5.39 -0.40 -6.29
N ALA A 10 4.58 0.18 -7.20
CA ALA A 10 4.06 1.53 -7.05
C ALA A 10 3.20 1.70 -5.77
N ARG A 11 2.33 0.73 -5.47
CA ARG A 11 1.51 0.76 -4.26
C ARG A 11 2.36 0.66 -2.99
N ARG A 12 3.40 -0.18 -2.98
CA ARG A 12 4.35 -0.26 -1.86
C ARG A 12 5.11 1.04 -1.64
N ALA A 13 5.58 1.67 -2.71
CA ALA A 13 6.31 2.93 -2.61
C ALA A 13 5.46 4.04 -1.97
N ILE A 14 4.20 4.18 -2.39
CA ILE A 14 3.27 5.17 -1.80
C ILE A 14 2.93 4.84 -0.34
N MET A 15 2.70 3.57 -0.01
CA MET A 15 2.49 3.16 1.39
C MET A 15 3.69 3.54 2.26
N HIS A 16 4.91 3.22 1.84
CA HIS A 16 6.11 3.56 2.60
C HIS A 16 6.35 5.06 2.73
N ALA A 17 6.03 5.84 1.69
CA ALA A 17 6.06 7.30 1.76
C ALA A 17 5.05 7.81 2.79
N ALA A 18 3.79 7.36 2.73
CA ALA A 18 2.74 7.73 3.68
C ALA A 18 3.05 7.32 5.13
N PHE A 19 3.82 6.24 5.33
CA PHE A 19 4.23 5.83 6.68
C PHE A 19 5.34 6.72 7.28
N ARG A 20 6.24 7.27 6.45
CA ARG A 20 7.43 8.01 6.92
C ARG A 20 7.29 9.54 6.83
N ASP A 21 6.53 10.03 5.86
CA ASP A 21 6.33 11.45 5.63
C ASP A 21 4.94 11.88 6.15
N SER A 22 4.92 12.77 7.14
CA SER A 22 3.68 13.28 7.74
C SER A 22 2.82 14.10 6.77
N GLY A 23 3.40 14.62 5.68
CA GLY A 23 2.64 15.32 4.63
C GLY A 23 1.95 14.38 3.64
N SER A 24 2.24 13.08 3.70
CA SER A 24 1.74 12.06 2.79
C SER A 24 0.74 11.13 3.50
N GLY A 25 -0.37 10.77 2.83
CA GLY A 25 -1.37 9.88 3.42
C GLY A 25 -2.70 9.80 2.68
N GLY A 26 -3.70 9.18 3.32
CA GLY A 26 -5.06 9.06 2.82
C GLY A 26 -5.25 7.89 1.84
N VAL A 27 -5.31 8.15 0.55
CA VAL A 27 -5.65 7.15 -0.48
C VAL A 27 -4.65 7.10 -1.61
N CYS A 28 -4.23 5.89 -1.99
CA CYS A 28 -3.43 5.62 -3.17
C CYS A 28 -4.33 5.58 -4.41
N ASN A 29 -4.26 6.62 -5.24
CA ASN A 29 -4.87 6.66 -6.56
C ASN A 29 -3.84 6.25 -7.62
N MET A 30 -4.12 5.20 -8.39
CA MET A 30 -3.19 4.68 -9.39
C MET A 30 -3.80 4.71 -10.79
N VAL A 31 -2.99 5.09 -11.77
CA VAL A 31 -3.34 5.09 -13.19
C VAL A 31 -2.20 4.48 -13.98
N HIS A 32 -2.50 3.52 -14.85
CA HIS A 32 -1.56 3.00 -15.83
C HIS A 32 -1.81 3.66 -17.20
N ILE A 33 -0.81 4.36 -17.70
CA ILE A 33 -0.81 4.99 -19.03
C ILE A 33 -0.04 4.08 -19.99
N THR A 34 -0.70 3.65 -21.05
CA THR A 34 -0.11 2.90 -22.17
C THR A 34 -0.22 3.73 -23.45
N PRO A 35 0.42 3.34 -24.56
CA PRO A 35 0.29 4.07 -25.83
C PRO A 35 -1.15 4.21 -26.33
N THR A 36 -2.05 3.29 -25.94
CA THR A 36 -3.42 3.21 -26.47
C THR A 36 -4.51 3.51 -25.44
N LYS A 37 -4.24 3.35 -24.14
CA LYS A 37 -5.25 3.49 -23.08
C LYS A 37 -4.70 4.09 -21.80
N LYS A 38 -5.58 4.75 -21.07
CA LYS A 38 -5.39 5.20 -19.68
C LYS A 38 -6.30 4.39 -18.77
N ILE A 39 -5.72 3.47 -18.00
CA ILE A 39 -6.48 2.63 -17.07
C ILE A 39 -6.40 3.24 -15.68
N ARG A 40 -7.54 3.65 -15.12
CA ARG A 40 -7.63 4.09 -13.72
C ARG A 40 -8.04 2.91 -12.84
N PHE A 41 -7.28 2.67 -11.80
CA PHE A 41 -7.61 1.66 -10.79
C PHE A 41 -8.49 2.27 -9.70
N PRO A 42 -9.28 1.44 -8.99
CA PRO A 42 -9.96 1.88 -7.79
C PRO A 42 -8.98 2.46 -6.75
N PRO A 43 -9.37 3.52 -6.04
CA PRO A 43 -8.56 4.05 -4.94
C PRO A 43 -8.46 3.03 -3.80
N ILE A 44 -7.30 2.94 -3.17
CA ILE A 44 -7.08 2.06 -2.02
C ILE A 44 -6.57 2.91 -0.84
N ASP A 45 -7.13 2.72 0.33
CA ASP A 45 -6.68 3.34 1.57
C ASP A 45 -5.25 2.89 1.92
N VAL A 46 -4.37 3.84 2.26
CA VAL A 46 -2.96 3.53 2.58
C VAL A 46 -2.81 2.68 3.83
N THR A 47 -3.76 2.76 4.77
CA THR A 47 -3.81 1.94 5.98
C THR A 47 -4.02 0.47 5.63
N LYS A 48 -4.91 0.18 4.67
CA LYS A 48 -5.14 -1.20 4.20
C LYS A 48 -3.89 -1.77 3.55
N LEU A 49 -3.22 -0.96 2.72
CA LEU A 49 -1.94 -1.35 2.11
C LEU A 49 -0.87 -1.65 3.16
N TYR A 50 -0.81 -0.87 4.25
CA TYR A 50 0.14 -1.13 5.34
C TYR A 50 -0.07 -2.50 5.97
N TYR A 51 -1.31 -2.85 6.33
CA TYR A 51 -1.60 -4.17 6.92
C TYR A 51 -1.37 -5.33 5.95
N GLU A 52 -1.79 -5.20 4.68
CA GLU A 52 -1.53 -6.21 3.64
C GLU A 52 -0.02 -6.48 3.48
N PHE A 53 0.80 -5.43 3.46
CA PHE A 53 2.25 -5.60 3.32
C PHE A 53 2.92 -6.05 4.60
N ALA A 54 2.39 -5.70 5.78
CA ALA A 54 2.91 -6.20 7.06
C ALA A 54 2.67 -7.71 7.20
N ASP A 55 1.49 -8.20 6.79
CA ASP A 55 1.17 -9.62 6.74
C ASP A 55 2.07 -10.37 5.76
N GLU A 56 2.30 -9.81 4.57
CA GLU A 56 3.18 -10.43 3.55
C GLU A 56 4.63 -10.61 4.03
N ILE A 57 5.16 -9.69 4.84
CA ILE A 57 6.52 -9.79 5.40
C ILE A 57 6.55 -10.54 6.74
N GLY A 58 5.41 -11.02 7.24
CA GLY A 58 5.29 -11.71 8.53
C GLY A 58 5.61 -10.80 9.73
N ARG A 59 5.39 -9.49 9.60
CA ARG A 59 5.62 -8.55 10.69
C ARG A 59 4.37 -8.42 11.52
N ASP A 60 4.44 -8.92 12.75
CA ASP A 60 3.39 -8.70 13.73
C ASP A 60 3.36 -7.21 14.13
N VAL A 61 2.30 -6.53 13.69
CA VAL A 61 2.03 -5.11 13.95
C VAL A 61 0.77 -4.92 14.79
N ALA A 62 0.00 -5.98 15.01
CA ALA A 62 -1.18 -5.92 15.85
C ALA A 62 -0.74 -5.97 17.31
N TYR A 63 -1.14 -4.96 18.09
CA TYR A 63 -1.01 -5.04 19.54
C TYR A 63 -2.20 -5.83 20.07
N GLU A 64 -1.97 -7.08 20.44
CA GLU A 64 -2.90 -7.90 21.21
C GLU A 64 -2.51 -7.78 22.69
N PRO A 65 -3.21 -6.96 23.50
CA PRO A 65 -2.95 -6.92 24.93
C PRO A 65 -3.21 -8.30 25.51
N LYS A 66 -2.22 -8.85 26.21
CA LYS A 66 -2.43 -10.01 27.08
C LYS A 66 -2.94 -9.47 28.41
N ASP A 67 -4.12 -9.91 28.81
CA ASP A 67 -4.58 -9.73 30.18
C ASP A 67 -3.69 -10.60 31.07
N ASP A 68 -2.69 -10.00 31.71
CA ASP A 68 -1.94 -10.63 32.79
C ASP A 68 -2.89 -10.66 34.02
N GLU A 69 -3.59 -11.79 34.21
CA GLU A 69 -4.33 -12.12 35.45
C GLU A 69 -3.39 -12.29 36.66
#